data_AF-A0A813JRW1-F1
#
_entry.id   AF-A0A813JRW1-F1
#
_cell.length_a   1.000
_cell.length_b   1.000
_cell.length_c   1.000
_cell.angle_alpha   90.00
_cell.angle_beta   90.00
_cell.angle_gamma   90.00
#
_symmetry.space_group_name_H-M   'P 1'
#
loop_
_entity.id
_entity.type
_entity.pdbx_description
1 polymer ?
#
loop_
_entity_poly.entity_id
_entity_poly.type
_entity_poly.pdbx_seq_one_letter_code
_entity_poly.pdbx_strand_id
1 'polypeptide(L)'
;MEAGARRCRSGSGRWCEGKDEDQHVVFVVRGQGHCEQVPRRALTPEVSPVLLAMVEERGADDTLPRGEMDGQGRYVLEGPVNKHAFSLLVECVRHGGCLPSLEMAKRLQDFNLEALLEACRFIDYYLLPGLSKMQLTKELLASFVRAGPLAHEVLDLDKLGLCRSEMIMDRIHLEGLRIKSLKLENSHIRRISIKRCDLLDCELSLTVSAGEVQICNSRLENVQLGMFTMSTSVEDNSQLVRCNLRVVEELVVTDSELHDCTFRGSDEDRKDREIISAVFRNSELHGDVTLPFDKIVCENTYFHGGLIHMTKSGSSISLKKARLRTLPRIDSEGKINLSLEDCDLLEPLKFDRMRLQLSGVRCSKPCEFVDAEFASKVCGITFPRGSKFLNVRFMDGLQDCIATGCRFECCNLGYGQNAFSESLLTQCQFQSCCFPFLEENSPVANFSGSNFVACRIQWSGQFAHEENFVINSHWLRKWNLAGCTVSDVVTPSQQTQ
;
A
#
# COMPACT_ATOMS: atom_id res chain seq x y z
N MET A 1 56.50 3.15 59.66
CA MET A 1 56.82 2.08 60.64
C MET A 1 56.45 2.65 62.00
N GLU A 2 55.54 2.12 62.81
CA GLU A 2 54.86 0.83 62.89
C GLU A 2 53.36 1.03 63.16
N ALA A 3 52.55 0.08 62.68
CA ALA A 3 51.12 0.01 62.92
C ALA A 3 50.83 -0.59 64.30
N GLY A 4 50.01 0.11 65.10
CA GLY A 4 49.46 -0.41 66.34
C GLY A 4 48.32 -1.39 66.08
N ALA A 5 48.64 -2.68 66.02
CA ALA A 5 47.66 -3.76 65.91
C ALA A 5 46.86 -3.94 67.23
N ARG A 6 45.53 -3.92 67.15
CA ARG A 6 44.64 -4.41 68.22
C ARG A 6 44.42 -5.91 68.04
N ARG A 7 44.76 -6.69 69.07
CA ARG A 7 44.55 -8.14 69.18
C ARG A 7 43.06 -8.48 69.38
N CYS A 8 42.50 -9.35 68.55
CA CYS A 8 41.31 -10.13 68.88
C CYS A 8 41.71 -11.48 69.50
N ARG A 9 41.09 -11.81 70.65
CA ARG A 9 41.23 -13.09 71.36
C ARG A 9 40.28 -14.13 70.76
N SER A 10 40.80 -15.04 69.93
CA SER A 10 40.29 -16.41 69.81
C SER A 10 41.33 -17.25 69.07
N GLY A 11 41.75 -18.34 69.69
CA GLY A 11 42.86 -19.16 69.22
C GLY A 11 42.52 -19.92 67.94
N SER A 12 43.09 -19.46 66.84
CA SER A 12 43.59 -20.30 65.73
C SER A 12 44.39 -19.39 64.82
N GLY A 13 45.72 -19.56 64.80
CA GLY A 13 46.62 -18.79 63.96
C GLY A 13 46.41 -19.09 62.48
N ARG A 14 45.42 -18.43 61.86
CA ARG A 14 45.38 -18.18 60.42
C ARG A 14 45.33 -16.68 60.21
N TRP A 15 46.37 -16.18 59.56
CA TRP A 15 46.35 -14.88 58.91
C TRP A 15 45.33 -14.99 57.78
N CYS A 16 44.18 -14.34 57.92
CA CYS A 16 43.31 -14.08 56.78
C CYS A 16 43.96 -12.94 56.01
N GLU A 17 44.79 -13.28 55.02
CA GLU A 17 45.12 -12.35 53.95
C GLU A 17 43.81 -11.97 53.24
N GLY A 18 43.44 -10.69 53.33
CA GLY A 18 42.36 -10.12 52.52
C GLY A 18 42.81 -10.08 51.06
N LYS A 19 42.09 -10.79 50.17
CA LYS A 19 42.36 -10.81 48.72
C LYS A 19 41.12 -10.88 47.82
N ASP A 20 39.90 -10.68 48.34
CA ASP A 20 38.67 -10.86 47.53
C ASP A 20 37.78 -9.61 47.38
N GLU A 21 38.00 -8.52 48.11
CA GLU A 21 37.12 -7.33 48.03
C GLU A 21 37.33 -6.50 46.74
N ASP A 22 38.49 -6.58 46.09
CA ASP A 22 38.80 -5.81 44.86
C ASP A 22 38.31 -6.47 43.56
N GLN A 23 37.75 -7.69 43.62
CA GLN A 23 37.39 -8.45 42.41
C GLN A 23 35.99 -8.15 41.89
N HIS A 24 35.10 -7.58 42.72
CA HIS A 24 33.70 -7.38 42.40
C HIS A 24 33.25 -5.95 42.69
N VAL A 25 32.31 -5.48 41.89
CA VAL A 25 31.64 -4.19 42.00
C VAL A 25 30.19 -4.45 42.36
N VAL A 26 29.69 -3.73 43.36
CA VAL A 26 28.29 -3.86 43.79
C VAL A 26 27.49 -2.69 43.24
N PHE A 27 26.44 -2.99 42.47
CA PHE A 27 25.49 -2.00 41.99
C PHE A 27 24.18 -2.08 42.78
N VAL A 28 23.60 -0.93 43.08
CA VAL A 28 22.28 -0.80 43.73
C VAL A 28 21.42 0.17 42.91
N VAL A 29 20.16 -0.19 42.67
CA VAL A 29 19.24 0.70 41.95
C VAL A 29 18.75 1.80 42.90
N ARG A 30 18.79 3.07 42.47
CA ARG A 30 18.40 4.22 43.30
C ARG A 30 16.97 4.05 43.82
N GLY A 31 16.81 4.28 45.13
CA GLY A 31 15.50 4.18 45.79
C GLY A 31 14.95 2.75 45.89
N GLN A 32 15.70 1.75 45.42
CA GLN A 32 15.34 0.34 45.45
C GLN A 32 16.34 -0.43 46.31
N GLY A 33 15.86 -1.45 47.04
CA GLY A 33 16.72 -2.30 47.87
C GLY A 33 17.47 -3.39 47.09
N HIS A 34 17.45 -3.34 45.76
CA HIS A 34 18.02 -4.38 44.90
C HIS A 34 19.50 -4.14 44.68
N CYS A 35 20.34 -5.08 45.10
CA CYS A 35 21.77 -5.07 44.88
C CYS A 35 22.24 -6.30 44.13
N GLU A 36 23.15 -6.11 43.18
CA GLU A 36 23.75 -7.17 42.38
C GLU A 36 25.26 -6.95 42.30
N GLN A 37 26.01 -8.06 42.27
CA GLN A 37 27.48 -8.04 42.21
C GLN A 37 27.97 -8.39 40.81
N VAL A 38 28.91 -7.62 40.27
CA VAL A 38 29.50 -7.83 38.94
C VAL A 38 31.02 -8.00 39.11
N PRO A 39 31.65 -9.02 38.53
CA PRO A 39 33.11 -9.11 38.50
C PRO A 39 33.69 -7.89 37.78
N ARG A 40 34.67 -7.20 38.39
CA ARG A 40 35.25 -5.97 37.81
C ARG A 40 35.82 -6.21 36.41
N ARG A 41 36.36 -7.40 36.17
CA ARG A 41 36.86 -7.88 34.86
C ARG A 41 35.80 -7.99 33.76
N ALA A 42 34.51 -8.04 34.12
CA ALA A 42 33.41 -8.14 33.16
C ALA A 42 32.96 -6.75 32.66
N LEU A 43 33.37 -5.68 33.35
CA LEU A 43 33.19 -4.32 32.88
C LEU A 43 34.32 -3.98 31.92
N THR A 44 33.99 -3.92 30.63
CA THR A 44 34.92 -3.48 29.58
C THR A 44 34.23 -2.44 28.70
N PRO A 45 34.99 -1.64 27.92
CA PRO A 45 34.42 -0.64 27.03
C PRO A 45 33.45 -1.24 26.01
N GLU A 46 33.65 -2.51 25.63
CA GLU A 46 32.81 -3.24 24.69
C GLU A 46 31.51 -3.74 25.33
N VAL A 47 31.51 -4.03 26.63
CA VAL A 47 30.35 -4.58 27.36
C VAL A 47 29.42 -3.47 27.83
N SER A 48 29.97 -2.42 28.42
CA SER A 48 29.21 -1.23 28.80
C SER A 48 30.19 -0.11 29.11
N PRO A 49 30.40 0.83 28.17
CA PRO A 49 31.29 1.97 28.42
C PRO A 49 30.74 2.87 29.54
N VAL A 50 29.41 2.90 29.72
CA VAL A 50 28.75 3.68 30.78
C VAL A 50 29.07 3.10 32.16
N LEU A 51 28.86 1.79 32.36
CA LEU A 51 29.14 1.16 33.65
C LEU A 51 30.65 1.13 33.96
N LEU A 52 31.50 0.99 32.94
CA LEU A 52 32.94 1.08 33.13
C LEU A 52 33.36 2.48 33.60
N ALA A 53 32.91 3.53 32.91
CA ALA A 53 33.23 4.91 33.27
C ALA A 53 32.77 5.29 34.69
N MET A 54 31.71 4.66 35.19
CA MET A 54 31.25 4.86 36.58
C MET A 54 32.23 4.31 37.62
N VAL A 55 33.00 3.26 37.27
CA VAL A 55 33.80 2.44 38.19
C VAL A 55 35.31 2.66 38.03
N GLU A 56 35.77 3.13 36.87
CA GLU A 56 37.18 3.44 36.64
C GLU A 56 37.66 4.63 37.50
N GLU A 57 38.89 4.50 38.01
CA GLU A 57 39.55 5.57 38.77
C GLU A 57 40.27 6.54 37.82
N ARG A 58 40.32 7.81 38.21
CA ARG A 58 40.79 8.95 37.41
C ARG A 58 42.18 8.72 36.79
N GLY A 59 42.30 9.00 35.50
CA GLY A 59 43.52 9.56 34.92
C GLY A 59 43.62 11.06 35.25
N ALA A 60 44.82 11.64 35.17
CA ALA A 60 45.15 12.98 35.67
C ALA A 60 44.38 14.17 35.05
N ASP A 61 43.56 13.98 34.01
CA ASP A 61 42.76 15.02 33.37
C ASP A 61 41.26 14.86 33.68
N ASP A 62 40.77 15.74 34.55
CA ASP A 62 39.58 15.62 35.40
C ASP A 62 38.22 15.88 34.70
N THR A 63 37.99 15.30 33.51
CA THR A 63 36.85 15.69 32.63
C THR A 63 35.67 14.72 32.58
N LEU A 64 35.70 13.56 33.27
CA LEU A 64 34.60 12.57 33.24
C LEU A 64 33.84 12.47 34.59
N PRO A 65 32.50 12.31 34.58
CA PRO A 65 31.68 12.25 35.79
C PRO A 65 31.86 10.92 36.55
N ARG A 66 32.04 10.98 37.87
CA ARG A 66 32.11 9.81 38.77
C ARG A 66 30.71 9.28 39.07
N GLY A 67 30.55 7.95 39.11
CA GLY A 67 29.32 7.31 39.59
C GLY A 67 29.05 7.63 41.07
N GLU A 68 27.78 7.85 41.42
CA GLU A 68 27.37 8.05 42.82
C GLU A 68 27.57 6.74 43.61
N MET A 69 28.10 6.85 44.83
CA MET A 69 28.23 5.71 45.74
C MET A 69 27.45 5.98 47.01
N ASP A 70 26.83 4.94 47.57
CA ASP A 70 26.16 5.04 48.86
C ASP A 70 27.14 4.92 50.04
N GLY A 71 26.62 5.05 51.27
CA GLY A 71 27.42 4.93 52.49
C GLY A 71 28.04 3.55 52.75
N GLN A 72 27.72 2.54 51.93
CA GLN A 72 28.30 1.19 51.98
C GLN A 72 29.33 0.97 50.86
N GLY A 73 29.64 2.00 50.07
CA GLY A 73 30.58 1.91 48.97
C GLY A 73 30.02 1.18 47.73
N ARG A 74 28.68 1.10 47.60
CA ARG A 74 28.01 0.49 46.45
C ARG A 74 27.67 1.57 45.43
N TYR A 75 27.83 1.29 44.15
CA TYR A 75 27.52 2.23 43.07
C TYR A 75 26.00 2.31 42.84
N VAL A 76 25.47 3.53 42.89
CA VAL A 76 24.04 3.80 42.72
C VAL A 76 23.72 4.00 41.24
N LEU A 77 22.81 3.18 40.73
CA LEU A 77 22.36 3.18 39.34
C LEU A 77 20.96 3.79 39.21
N GLU A 78 20.76 4.61 38.18
CA GLU A 78 19.43 4.81 37.61
C GLU A 78 19.04 3.55 36.84
N GLY A 79 18.35 2.63 37.51
CA GLY A 79 18.11 1.28 37.01
C GLY A 79 16.63 0.89 37.01
N PRO A 80 16.32 -0.27 36.42
CA PRO A 80 14.96 -0.79 36.39
C PRO A 80 14.43 -1.03 37.80
N VAL A 81 13.17 -0.64 38.03
CA VAL A 81 12.46 -0.90 39.29
C VAL A 81 12.16 -2.39 39.40
N ASN A 82 11.90 -3.03 38.26
CA ASN A 82 11.67 -4.46 38.21
C ASN A 82 12.96 -5.25 38.46
N LYS A 83 12.97 -6.04 39.54
CA LYS A 83 14.10 -6.89 39.92
C LYS A 83 14.55 -7.85 38.81
N HIS A 84 13.63 -8.38 38.01
CA HIS A 84 13.97 -9.30 36.92
C HIS A 84 14.71 -8.58 35.80
N ALA A 85 14.26 -7.38 35.42
CA ALA A 85 14.94 -6.55 34.43
C ALA A 85 16.34 -6.13 34.94
N PHE A 86 16.48 -5.79 36.22
CA PHE A 86 17.79 -5.47 36.81
C PHE A 86 18.74 -6.65 36.79
N SER A 87 18.26 -7.82 37.24
CA SER A 87 19.05 -9.05 37.29
C SER A 87 19.50 -9.47 35.89
N LEU A 88 18.64 -9.32 34.88
CA LEU A 88 19.01 -9.59 33.49
C LEU A 88 20.11 -8.67 32.98
N LEU A 89 20.01 -7.36 33.23
CA LEU A 89 21.03 -6.40 32.81
C LEU A 89 22.39 -6.77 33.39
N VAL A 90 22.43 -7.08 34.68
CA VAL A 90 23.66 -7.48 35.38
C VAL A 90 24.19 -8.80 34.85
N GLU A 91 23.32 -9.78 34.59
CA GLU A 91 23.73 -11.05 34.00
C GLU A 91 24.33 -10.88 32.60
N CYS A 92 23.73 -10.04 31.75
CA CYS A 92 24.31 -9.70 30.46
C CYS A 92 25.73 -9.18 30.62
N VAL A 93 25.98 -8.27 31.58
CA VAL A 93 27.33 -7.75 31.87
C VAL A 93 28.26 -8.87 32.34
N ARG A 94 27.82 -9.74 33.26
CA ARG A 94 28.63 -10.88 33.76
C ARG A 94 29.10 -11.80 32.62
N HIS A 95 28.29 -11.94 31.58
CA HIS A 95 28.59 -12.75 30.39
C HIS A 95 29.24 -11.97 29.24
N GLY A 96 29.89 -10.84 29.52
CA GLY A 96 30.60 -10.07 28.48
C GLY A 96 29.64 -9.37 27.52
N GLY A 97 28.48 -8.96 28.02
CA GLY A 97 27.46 -8.23 27.27
C GLY A 97 26.63 -9.10 26.32
N CYS A 98 26.76 -10.43 26.39
CA CYS A 98 26.05 -11.38 25.54
C CYS A 98 25.62 -12.61 26.34
N LEU A 99 24.32 -12.84 26.50
CA LEU A 99 23.82 -14.12 27.01
C LEU A 99 23.63 -15.12 25.87
N PRO A 100 23.99 -16.40 26.05
CA PRO A 100 23.63 -17.45 25.11
C PRO A 100 22.11 -17.45 24.87
N SER A 101 21.68 -17.57 23.60
CA SER A 101 20.26 -17.43 23.23
C SER A 101 19.32 -18.37 24.00
N LEU A 102 19.79 -19.57 24.36
CA LEU A 102 19.01 -20.54 25.14
C LEU A 102 18.81 -20.10 26.59
N GLU A 103 19.81 -19.48 27.20
CA GLU A 103 19.75 -18.97 28.58
C GLU A 103 18.92 -17.69 28.63
N MET A 104 19.10 -16.79 27.66
CA MET A 104 18.26 -15.61 27.48
C MET A 104 16.78 -16.01 27.35
N ALA A 105 16.44 -16.92 26.44
CA ALA A 105 15.07 -17.38 26.24
C ALA A 105 14.46 -17.99 27.52
N LYS A 106 15.22 -18.81 28.26
CA LYS A 106 14.75 -19.37 29.54
C LYS A 106 14.48 -18.31 30.59
N ARG A 107 15.32 -17.28 30.68
CA ARG A 107 15.14 -16.19 31.66
C ARG A 107 13.94 -15.31 31.33
N LEU A 108 13.73 -15.06 30.04
CA LEU A 108 12.65 -14.19 29.58
C LEU A 108 11.28 -14.89 29.59
N GLN A 109 11.21 -16.22 29.71
CA GLN A 109 9.94 -16.96 29.82
C GLN A 109 9.06 -16.49 30.98
N ASP A 110 9.67 -16.06 32.08
CA ASP A 110 8.97 -15.61 33.28
C ASP A 110 8.72 -14.09 33.29
N PHE A 111 9.16 -13.36 32.26
CA PHE A 111 9.00 -11.91 32.22
C PHE A 111 7.59 -11.54 31.79
N ASN A 112 6.96 -10.64 32.54
CA ASN A 112 5.80 -9.91 32.03
C ASN A 112 6.26 -8.81 31.06
N LEU A 113 5.30 -8.21 30.33
CA LEU A 113 5.61 -7.18 29.35
C LEU A 113 6.35 -5.98 29.98
N GLU A 114 5.96 -5.56 31.19
CA GLU A 114 6.60 -4.44 31.89
C GLU A 114 8.09 -4.69 32.17
N ALA A 115 8.45 -5.89 32.64
CA ALA A 115 9.84 -6.29 32.85
C ALA A 115 10.64 -6.31 31.53
N LEU A 116 10.03 -6.75 30.43
CA LEU A 116 10.66 -6.72 29.10
C LEU A 116 10.89 -5.29 28.61
N LEU A 117 9.91 -4.40 28.79
CA LEU A 117 10.02 -3.00 28.41
C LEU A 117 11.11 -2.28 29.21
N GLU A 118 11.17 -2.50 30.53
CA GLU A 118 12.23 -1.97 31.37
C GLU A 118 13.61 -2.53 30.96
N ALA A 119 13.71 -3.84 30.71
CA ALA A 119 14.96 -4.45 30.26
C ALA A 119 15.46 -3.83 28.94
N CYS A 120 14.59 -3.67 27.94
CA CYS A 120 14.92 -3.01 26.67
C CYS A 120 15.38 -1.56 26.87
N ARG A 121 14.74 -0.81 27.77
CA ARG A 121 15.10 0.58 28.07
C ARG A 121 16.49 0.69 28.68
N PHE A 122 16.78 -0.09 29.72
CA PHE A 122 18.02 0.06 30.47
C PHE A 122 19.24 -0.57 29.79
N ILE A 123 19.04 -1.60 28.96
CA ILE A 123 20.14 -2.16 28.16
C ILE A 123 20.63 -1.17 27.10
N ASP A 124 19.75 -0.31 26.59
CA ASP A 124 20.16 0.81 25.75
C ASP A 124 20.79 1.95 26.54
N TYR A 125 20.17 2.35 27.65
CA TYR A 125 20.71 3.39 28.53
C TYR A 125 22.16 3.12 28.97
N TYR A 126 22.47 1.86 29.29
CA TYR A 126 23.82 1.43 29.67
C TYR A 126 24.70 0.99 28.50
N LEU A 127 24.26 1.22 27.26
CA LEU A 127 25.00 0.94 26.03
C LEU A 127 25.56 -0.49 25.94
N LEU A 128 24.77 -1.49 26.31
CA LEU A 128 25.16 -2.89 26.15
C LEU A 128 25.25 -3.30 24.66
N PRO A 129 25.95 -4.40 24.32
CA PRO A 129 26.18 -4.81 22.94
C PRO A 129 24.88 -5.04 22.15
N GLY A 130 24.96 -4.80 20.84
CA GLY A 130 23.83 -4.96 19.91
C GLY A 130 23.20 -6.36 19.92
N LEU A 131 23.97 -7.41 20.21
CA LEU A 131 23.43 -8.78 20.30
C LEU A 131 22.39 -8.93 21.41
N SER A 132 22.64 -8.35 22.58
CA SER A 132 21.69 -8.37 23.72
C SER A 132 20.42 -7.57 23.40
N LYS A 133 20.57 -6.40 22.76
CA LYS A 133 19.43 -5.60 22.27
C LYS A 133 18.59 -6.39 21.27
N MET A 134 19.24 -7.09 20.34
CA MET A 134 18.56 -7.91 19.33
C MET A 134 17.75 -9.04 19.98
N GLN A 135 18.34 -9.80 20.90
CA GLN A 135 17.66 -10.92 21.56
C GLN A 135 16.43 -10.43 22.35
N LEU A 136 16.55 -9.32 23.06
CA LEU A 136 15.43 -8.72 23.79
C LEU A 136 14.34 -8.17 22.88
N THR A 137 14.73 -7.54 21.77
CA THR A 137 13.76 -7.08 20.77
C THR A 137 12.98 -8.25 20.18
N LYS A 138 13.65 -9.37 19.88
CA LYS A 138 12.99 -10.60 19.41
C LYS A 138 11.98 -11.13 20.43
N GLU A 139 12.35 -11.18 21.71
CA GLU A 139 11.45 -11.68 22.73
C GLU A 139 10.30 -10.71 23.04
N LEU A 140 10.56 -9.40 23.03
CA LEU A 140 9.51 -8.38 23.16
C LEU A 140 8.46 -8.55 22.05
N LEU A 141 8.90 -8.66 20.79
CA LEU A 141 8.00 -8.91 19.65
C LEU A 141 7.27 -10.25 19.75
N ALA A 142 7.90 -11.29 20.33
CA ALA A 142 7.24 -12.57 20.59
C ALA A 142 6.21 -12.48 21.72
N SER A 143 6.44 -11.62 22.73
CA SER A 143 5.55 -11.40 23.87
C SER A 143 4.26 -10.68 23.48
N PHE A 144 4.29 -9.86 22.42
CA PHE A 144 3.12 -9.21 21.83
C PHE A 144 2.06 -10.19 21.31
N VAL A 145 2.43 -11.44 21.04
CA VAL A 145 1.50 -12.54 20.72
C VAL A 145 0.76 -13.07 21.96
N ARG A 146 1.38 -12.96 23.13
CA ARG A 146 0.92 -13.60 24.39
C ARG A 146 0.22 -12.62 25.33
N ALA A 147 0.52 -11.33 25.21
CA ALA A 147 -0.15 -10.29 25.97
C ALA A 147 -1.61 -10.20 25.51
N GLY A 148 -2.55 -10.53 26.40
CA GLY A 148 -3.97 -10.22 26.20
C GLY A 148 -4.18 -8.71 26.00
N PRO A 149 -5.41 -8.28 25.66
CA PRO A 149 -5.64 -6.94 25.12
C PRO A 149 -5.32 -5.87 26.17
N LEU A 150 -4.18 -5.21 26.01
CA LEU A 150 -3.84 -3.92 26.62
C LEU A 150 -4.61 -2.84 25.85
N ALA A 151 -5.94 -2.91 25.86
CA ALA A 151 -6.80 -2.26 24.88
C ALA A 151 -6.83 -0.72 24.93
N HIS A 152 -6.14 -0.07 25.87
CA HIS A 152 -6.34 1.36 26.13
C HIS A 152 -5.06 2.20 26.16
N GLU A 153 -3.90 1.61 26.44
CA GLU A 153 -2.66 2.38 26.54
C GLU A 153 -1.84 2.28 25.25
N VAL A 154 -1.37 3.44 24.77
CA VAL A 154 -0.46 3.49 23.62
C VAL A 154 0.91 3.07 24.09
N LEU A 155 1.40 1.94 23.59
CA LEU A 155 2.77 1.51 23.82
C LEU A 155 3.70 2.28 22.89
N ASP A 156 4.31 3.35 23.43
CA ASP A 156 5.29 4.17 22.72
C ASP A 156 6.68 3.53 22.78
N LEU A 157 7.13 3.03 21.63
CA LEU A 157 8.41 2.33 21.48
C LEU A 157 9.57 3.26 21.12
N ASP A 158 9.36 4.57 20.86
CA ASP A 158 10.46 5.49 20.53
C ASP A 158 11.48 5.62 21.68
N LYS A 159 10.99 5.47 22.92
CA LYS A 159 11.80 5.55 24.14
C LYS A 159 12.46 4.22 24.52
N LEU A 160 12.22 3.17 23.76
CA LEU A 160 12.89 1.90 23.94
C LEU A 160 14.06 1.84 22.96
N GLY A 161 15.25 1.51 23.46
CA GLY A 161 16.39 1.25 22.60
C GLY A 161 16.35 -0.15 22.01
N LEU A 162 15.29 -0.40 21.23
CA LEU A 162 15.15 -1.62 20.44
C LEU A 162 16.30 -1.71 19.44
N CYS A 163 16.67 -2.94 19.11
CA CYS A 163 17.66 -3.20 18.07
C CYS A 163 17.13 -2.69 16.73
N ARG A 164 17.81 -1.69 16.17
CA ARG A 164 17.55 -1.15 14.83
C ARG A 164 18.43 -1.78 13.75
N SER A 165 19.23 -2.78 14.12
CA SER A 165 20.09 -3.52 13.20
C SER A 165 19.36 -4.72 12.60
N GLU A 166 19.96 -5.31 11.56
CA GLU A 166 19.43 -6.46 10.82
C GLU A 166 18.96 -7.61 11.75
N MET A 167 17.66 -7.86 11.77
CA MET A 167 17.07 -8.97 12.52
C MET A 167 16.47 -10.01 11.58
N ILE A 168 16.90 -11.26 11.70
CA ILE A 168 16.24 -12.39 11.03
C ILE A 168 15.15 -12.98 11.91
N MET A 169 13.92 -12.96 11.43
CA MET A 169 12.71 -13.49 12.08
C MET A 169 11.82 -14.22 11.07
N ASP A 170 11.22 -15.35 11.48
CA ASP A 170 10.25 -16.04 10.62
C ASP A 170 8.91 -15.31 10.55
N ARG A 171 8.45 -14.71 11.65
CA ARG A 171 7.15 -14.03 11.70
C ARG A 171 7.11 -12.88 12.70
N ILE A 172 6.37 -11.84 12.35
CA ILE A 172 5.78 -10.89 13.30
C ILE A 172 4.28 -11.14 13.35
N HIS A 173 3.74 -11.27 14.55
CA HIS A 173 2.31 -11.37 14.78
C HIS A 173 1.94 -10.39 15.89
N LEU A 174 1.13 -9.38 15.55
CA LEU A 174 0.65 -8.36 16.47
C LEU A 174 -0.86 -8.54 16.60
N GLU A 175 -1.36 -8.71 17.82
CA GLU A 175 -2.78 -8.92 18.07
C GLU A 175 -3.29 -8.10 19.26
N GLY A 176 -4.30 -7.24 19.04
CA GLY A 176 -4.96 -6.53 20.14
C GLY A 176 -4.13 -5.40 20.78
N LEU A 177 -3.19 -4.81 20.04
CA LEU A 177 -2.21 -3.85 20.56
C LEU A 177 -2.36 -2.47 19.95
N ARG A 178 -2.09 -1.44 20.76
CA ARG A 178 -1.93 -0.06 20.31
C ARG A 178 -0.47 0.35 20.43
N ILE A 179 0.24 0.41 19.32
CA ILE A 179 1.69 0.63 19.27
C ILE A 179 1.99 1.93 18.55
N LYS A 180 2.92 2.70 19.10
CA LYS A 180 3.46 3.89 18.45
C LYS A 180 4.96 3.74 18.22
N SER A 181 5.43 4.22 17.07
CA SER A 181 6.86 4.37 16.75
C SER A 181 7.68 3.07 16.79
N LEU A 182 7.08 1.94 16.39
CA LEU A 182 7.85 0.72 16.15
C LEU A 182 8.75 0.94 14.94
N LYS A 183 10.08 0.92 15.16
CA LYS A 183 11.09 1.03 14.11
C LYS A 183 11.88 -0.26 13.99
N LEU A 184 11.71 -0.98 12.89
CA LEU A 184 12.51 -2.14 12.54
C LEU A 184 13.17 -1.86 11.19
N GLU A 185 14.47 -1.56 11.23
CA GLU A 185 15.27 -1.25 10.04
C GLU A 185 16.06 -2.48 9.60
N ASN A 186 16.25 -2.61 8.28
CA ASN A 186 17.03 -3.66 7.63
C ASN A 186 16.71 -5.09 8.10
N SER A 187 15.48 -5.37 8.53
CA SER A 187 15.14 -6.66 9.11
C SER A 187 14.65 -7.67 8.04
N HIS A 188 14.91 -8.95 8.26
CA HIS A 188 14.49 -10.06 7.39
C HIS A 188 13.32 -10.78 8.04
N ILE A 189 12.10 -10.52 7.55
CA ILE A 189 10.87 -11.07 8.12
C ILE A 189 10.07 -11.77 7.04
N ARG A 190 9.78 -13.06 7.21
CA ARG A 190 9.06 -13.82 6.17
C ARG A 190 7.56 -13.54 6.16
N ARG A 191 6.93 -13.31 7.31
CA ARG A 191 5.48 -13.07 7.42
C ARG A 191 5.14 -12.01 8.45
N ILE A 192 4.21 -11.13 8.13
CA ILE A 192 3.66 -10.16 9.06
C ILE A 192 2.15 -10.35 9.14
N SER A 193 1.62 -10.47 10.36
CA SER A 193 0.19 -10.56 10.62
C SER A 193 -0.18 -9.54 11.70
N ILE A 194 -1.05 -8.59 11.34
CA ILE A 194 -1.53 -7.50 12.19
C ILE A 194 -3.04 -7.67 12.34
N LYS A 195 -3.51 -7.92 13.57
CA LYS A 195 -4.93 -8.21 13.83
C LYS A 195 -5.45 -7.39 15.01
N ARG A 196 -6.54 -6.65 14.83
CA ARG A 196 -7.15 -5.85 15.93
C ARG A 196 -6.14 -4.89 16.57
N CYS A 197 -5.29 -4.27 15.76
CA CYS A 197 -4.22 -3.39 16.24
C CYS A 197 -4.41 -1.95 15.76
N ASP A 198 -3.91 -1.02 16.56
CA ASP A 198 -3.73 0.39 16.21
C ASP A 198 -2.23 0.67 16.11
N LEU A 199 -1.71 0.82 14.89
CA LEU A 199 -0.31 1.15 14.64
C LEU A 199 -0.18 2.61 14.21
N LEU A 200 0.62 3.39 14.95
CA LEU A 200 0.77 4.83 14.78
C LEU A 200 2.25 5.19 14.55
N ASP A 201 2.55 5.90 13.46
CA ASP A 201 3.89 6.41 13.17
C ASP A 201 4.99 5.31 13.16
N CYS A 202 4.63 4.10 12.69
CA CYS A 202 5.54 2.95 12.65
C CYS A 202 6.32 2.86 11.33
N GLU A 203 7.58 2.44 11.41
CA GLU A 203 8.45 2.24 10.25
C GLU A 203 9.02 0.81 10.28
N LEU A 204 8.56 -0.01 9.35
CA LEU A 204 9.04 -1.37 9.14
C LEU A 204 9.76 -1.41 7.79
N SER A 205 11.07 -1.14 7.82
CA SER A 205 11.95 -1.18 6.66
C SER A 205 12.64 -2.55 6.61
N LEU A 206 12.24 -3.39 5.65
CA LEU A 206 12.67 -4.79 5.58
C LEU A 206 13.51 -5.07 4.33
N THR A 207 14.67 -5.70 4.54
CA THR A 207 15.64 -6.01 3.48
C THR A 207 15.21 -7.19 2.61
N VAL A 208 14.43 -8.13 3.15
CA VAL A 208 13.95 -9.32 2.43
C VAL A 208 12.45 -9.35 2.36
N SER A 209 11.96 -9.92 1.26
CA SER A 209 10.56 -10.11 0.98
C SER A 209 9.83 -10.79 2.13
N ALA A 210 8.91 -10.07 2.77
CA ALA A 210 7.82 -10.77 3.43
C ALA A 210 7.02 -11.47 2.32
N GLY A 211 6.90 -12.79 2.39
CA GLY A 211 6.06 -13.52 1.45
C GLY A 211 4.62 -13.03 1.52
N GLU A 212 4.17 -12.64 2.71
CA GLU A 212 2.78 -12.26 2.96
C GLU A 212 2.69 -11.25 4.11
N VAL A 213 1.91 -10.19 3.89
CA VAL A 213 1.44 -9.26 4.92
C VAL A 213 -0.07 -9.35 5.00
N GLN A 214 -0.59 -9.66 6.18
CA GLN A 214 -2.02 -9.69 6.45
C GLN A 214 -2.38 -8.66 7.51
N ILE A 215 -3.33 -7.79 7.19
CA ILE A 215 -3.88 -6.75 8.08
C ILE A 215 -5.38 -6.98 8.20
N CYS A 216 -5.89 -7.26 9.42
CA CYS A 216 -7.31 -7.52 9.66
C CYS A 216 -7.85 -6.73 10.85
N ASN A 217 -9.05 -6.16 10.76
CA ASN A 217 -9.69 -5.37 11.82
C ASN A 217 -8.74 -4.35 12.49
N SER A 218 -7.85 -3.72 11.72
CA SER A 218 -6.75 -2.91 12.28
C SER A 218 -6.75 -1.50 11.70
N ARG A 219 -6.28 -0.54 12.49
CA ARG A 219 -6.00 0.82 12.03
C ARG A 219 -4.50 1.06 11.94
N LEU A 220 -4.03 1.42 10.76
CA LEU A 220 -2.64 1.81 10.50
C LEU A 220 -2.63 3.28 10.09
N GLU A 221 -1.87 4.11 10.80
CA GLU A 221 -1.72 5.54 10.50
C GLU A 221 -0.24 5.93 10.40
N ASN A 222 0.13 6.56 9.28
CA ASN A 222 1.51 6.94 8.95
C ASN A 222 2.48 5.75 9.01
N VAL A 223 2.02 4.57 8.59
CA VAL A 223 2.84 3.35 8.63
C VAL A 223 3.62 3.20 7.32
N GLN A 224 4.92 3.01 7.42
CA GLN A 224 5.78 2.67 6.30
C GLN A 224 6.15 1.19 6.35
N LEU A 225 5.76 0.44 5.32
CA LEU A 225 6.18 -0.94 5.08
C LEU A 225 7.13 -0.95 3.88
N GLY A 226 8.40 -0.66 4.15
CA GLY A 226 9.49 -0.61 3.17
C GLY A 226 9.99 -2.01 2.79
N MET A 227 9.10 -2.88 2.31
CA MET A 227 9.37 -4.31 2.16
C MET A 227 9.13 -4.77 0.71
N PHE A 228 9.81 -5.82 0.25
CA PHE A 228 9.39 -6.51 -0.98
C PHE A 228 8.24 -7.49 -0.66
N THR A 229 7.02 -7.02 -0.42
CA THR A 229 5.92 -7.96 -0.18
C THR A 229 5.51 -8.67 -1.46
N MET A 230 5.47 -10.01 -1.48
CA MET A 230 4.90 -10.71 -2.64
C MET A 230 3.40 -10.42 -2.68
N SER A 231 2.72 -10.65 -1.56
CA SER A 231 1.30 -10.37 -1.38
C SER A 231 1.02 -9.54 -0.13
N THR A 232 0.07 -8.61 -0.24
CA THR A 232 -0.50 -7.87 0.90
C THR A 232 -2.01 -8.01 0.89
N SER A 233 -2.60 -8.45 2.00
CA SER A 233 -4.04 -8.46 2.23
C SER A 233 -4.46 -7.50 3.34
N VAL A 234 -5.49 -6.71 3.06
CA VAL A 234 -6.14 -5.78 3.99
C VAL A 234 -7.62 -6.14 4.05
N GLU A 235 -8.08 -6.62 5.20
CA GLU A 235 -9.38 -7.28 5.35
C GLU A 235 -10.12 -6.81 6.61
N ASP A 236 -11.40 -7.16 6.69
CA ASP A 236 -12.23 -7.05 7.88
C ASP A 236 -12.27 -5.64 8.50
N ASN A 237 -12.84 -4.64 7.82
CA ASN A 237 -13.00 -3.27 8.33
C ASN A 237 -11.68 -2.62 8.78
N SER A 238 -10.58 -2.93 8.09
CA SER A 238 -9.30 -2.28 8.36
C SER A 238 -9.28 -0.87 7.78
N GLN A 239 -8.52 0.02 8.43
CA GLN A 239 -8.34 1.41 8.02
C GLN A 239 -6.86 1.71 7.84
N LEU A 240 -6.44 2.05 6.63
CA LEU A 240 -5.07 2.54 6.38
C LEU A 240 -5.14 4.03 6.04
N VAL A 241 -4.36 4.82 6.77
CA VAL A 241 -4.31 6.28 6.62
C VAL A 241 -2.87 6.72 6.44
N ARG A 242 -2.56 7.37 5.30
CA ARG A 242 -1.22 7.89 4.97
C ARG A 242 -0.13 6.81 5.03
N CYS A 243 -0.49 5.57 4.71
CA CYS A 243 0.43 4.44 4.69
C CYS A 243 1.21 4.38 3.38
N ASN A 244 2.47 3.95 3.45
CA ASN A 244 3.31 3.68 2.29
C ASN A 244 3.72 2.20 2.28
N LEU A 245 3.22 1.43 1.31
CA LEU A 245 3.46 -0.01 1.21
C LEU A 245 4.15 -0.33 -0.12
N ARG A 246 5.26 -1.06 -0.06
CA ARG A 246 5.89 -1.59 -1.27
C ARG A 246 5.40 -3.03 -1.54
N VAL A 247 4.80 -3.23 -2.72
CA VAL A 247 4.13 -4.47 -3.15
C VAL A 247 4.70 -4.95 -4.47
N VAL A 248 5.01 -6.24 -4.57
CA VAL A 248 5.71 -6.86 -5.70
C VAL A 248 4.75 -7.56 -6.65
N GLU A 249 3.74 -8.29 -6.16
CA GLU A 249 2.85 -9.07 -7.03
C GLU A 249 1.37 -8.75 -6.83
N GLU A 250 0.85 -8.86 -5.61
CA GLU A 250 -0.60 -8.76 -5.37
C GLU A 250 -0.97 -7.92 -4.15
N LEU A 251 -1.92 -7.02 -4.33
CA LEU A 251 -2.61 -6.31 -3.25
C LEU A 251 -4.09 -6.73 -3.25
N VAL A 252 -4.59 -7.24 -2.12
CA VAL A 252 -6.01 -7.54 -1.95
C VAL A 252 -6.56 -6.68 -0.82
N VAL A 253 -7.62 -5.93 -1.09
CA VAL A 253 -8.32 -5.09 -0.11
C VAL A 253 -9.79 -5.47 -0.12
N THR A 254 -10.30 -5.90 1.02
CA THR A 254 -11.69 -6.36 1.17
C THR A 254 -12.33 -5.72 2.40
N ASP A 255 -13.55 -5.20 2.22
CA ASP A 255 -14.37 -4.60 3.29
C ASP A 255 -13.57 -3.59 4.14
N SER A 256 -12.76 -2.73 3.51
CA SER A 256 -11.78 -1.87 4.20
C SER A 256 -11.67 -0.48 3.58
N GLU A 257 -11.08 0.46 4.33
CA GLU A 257 -10.95 1.87 3.95
C GLU A 257 -9.46 2.27 3.79
N LEU A 258 -9.15 2.97 2.69
CA LEU A 258 -7.83 3.53 2.42
C LEU A 258 -7.93 5.06 2.31
N HIS A 259 -7.02 5.80 2.94
CA HIS A 259 -6.96 7.26 2.88
C HIS A 259 -5.53 7.76 2.64
N ASP A 260 -5.29 8.49 1.54
CA ASP A 260 -3.97 9.04 1.16
C ASP A 260 -2.83 8.00 1.16
N CYS A 261 -3.11 6.78 0.69
CA CYS A 261 -2.14 5.69 0.68
C CYS A 261 -1.28 5.68 -0.58
N THR A 262 0.02 5.41 -0.42
CA THR A 262 0.93 5.19 -1.55
C THR A 262 1.34 3.72 -1.60
N PHE A 263 1.14 3.09 -2.74
CA PHE A 263 1.70 1.78 -3.02
C PHE A 263 2.86 1.93 -4.02
N ARG A 264 3.95 1.20 -3.82
CA ARG A 264 5.12 1.23 -4.72
C ARG A 264 5.40 -0.15 -5.28
N GLY A 265 5.65 -0.23 -6.58
CA GLY A 265 6.07 -1.46 -7.25
C GLY A 265 7.55 -1.77 -7.02
N SER A 266 8.04 -2.85 -7.65
CA SER A 266 9.48 -3.11 -7.73
C SER A 266 10.13 -2.13 -8.72
N ASP A 267 10.51 -0.95 -8.26
CA ASP A 267 11.35 -0.05 -9.05
C ASP A 267 12.74 -0.69 -9.24
N GLU A 268 13.12 -0.84 -10.51
CA GLU A 268 14.48 -0.92 -11.07
C GLU A 268 15.10 -2.28 -11.46
N ASP A 269 14.82 -3.44 -10.85
CA ASP A 269 15.64 -4.64 -11.15
C ASP A 269 14.91 -5.91 -11.64
N ARG A 270 13.58 -5.96 -11.62
CA ARG A 270 12.82 -7.09 -12.20
C ARG A 270 12.33 -6.75 -13.61
N LYS A 271 13.24 -6.96 -14.57
CA LYS A 271 12.93 -7.00 -16.01
C LYS A 271 11.76 -7.96 -16.28
N ASP A 272 10.65 -7.36 -16.71
CA ASP A 272 9.82 -7.82 -17.84
C ASP A 272 8.72 -8.89 -17.71
N ARG A 273 8.35 -9.48 -16.55
CA ARG A 273 7.37 -10.61 -16.61
C ARG A 273 6.23 -10.76 -15.59
N GLU A 274 6.24 -10.10 -14.44
CA GLU A 274 5.18 -10.31 -13.44
C GLU A 274 4.18 -9.16 -13.49
N ILE A 275 2.92 -9.48 -13.83
CA ILE A 275 1.79 -8.54 -13.76
C ILE A 275 1.56 -8.25 -12.29
N ILE A 276 1.82 -7.01 -11.87
CA ILE A 276 1.47 -6.58 -10.52
C ILE A 276 -0.03 -6.25 -10.52
N SER A 277 -0.79 -6.88 -9.62
CA SER A 277 -2.25 -6.74 -9.57
C SER A 277 -2.77 -6.22 -8.24
N ALA A 278 -3.85 -5.45 -8.29
CA ALA A 278 -4.59 -5.00 -7.12
C ALA A 278 -6.07 -5.37 -7.26
N VAL A 279 -6.65 -5.92 -6.20
CA VAL A 279 -8.04 -6.33 -6.12
C VAL A 279 -8.72 -5.62 -4.95
N PHE A 280 -9.75 -4.85 -5.24
CA PHE A 280 -10.58 -4.15 -4.25
C PHE A 280 -11.98 -4.73 -4.25
N ARG A 281 -12.50 -5.07 -3.06
CA ARG A 281 -13.85 -5.62 -2.90
C ARG A 281 -14.56 -4.92 -1.76
N ASN A 282 -15.75 -4.35 -2.01
CA ASN A 282 -16.54 -3.62 -1.01
C ASN A 282 -15.71 -2.60 -0.21
N SER A 283 -14.78 -1.91 -0.88
CA SER A 283 -13.79 -1.05 -0.22
C SER A 283 -14.04 0.42 -0.55
N GLU A 284 -13.56 1.31 0.32
CA GLU A 284 -13.62 2.75 0.09
C GLU A 284 -12.22 3.36 -0.06
N LEU A 285 -12.04 4.16 -1.11
CA LEU A 285 -10.77 4.80 -1.44
C LEU A 285 -10.93 6.32 -1.34
N HIS A 286 -10.28 6.91 -0.35
CA HIS A 286 -10.34 8.33 0.00
C HIS A 286 -9.00 9.03 -0.26
N GLY A 287 -9.07 10.30 -0.66
CA GLY A 287 -7.87 11.12 -0.91
C GLY A 287 -7.03 10.63 -2.09
N ASP A 288 -5.72 10.87 -2.04
CA ASP A 288 -4.81 10.52 -3.14
C ASP A 288 -4.24 9.10 -2.97
N VAL A 289 -4.66 8.16 -3.82
CA VAL A 289 -4.25 6.73 -3.73
C VAL A 289 -3.42 6.30 -4.94
N THR A 290 -2.10 6.22 -4.75
CA THR A 290 -1.16 5.85 -5.82
C THR A 290 -1.03 4.33 -5.94
N LEU A 291 -1.40 3.79 -7.11
CA LEU A 291 -1.48 2.34 -7.39
C LEU A 291 -0.69 1.97 -8.65
N PRO A 292 0.63 1.70 -8.56
CA PRO A 292 1.48 1.40 -9.71
C PRO A 292 1.33 -0.07 -10.16
N PHE A 293 0.10 -0.51 -10.35
CA PHE A 293 -0.27 -1.88 -10.71
C PHE A 293 -0.64 -1.97 -12.19
N ASP A 294 -0.25 -3.06 -12.85
CA ASP A 294 -0.56 -3.34 -14.25
C ASP A 294 -2.05 -3.73 -14.41
N LYS A 295 -2.63 -4.33 -13.38
CA LYS A 295 -4.02 -4.78 -13.38
C LYS A 295 -4.73 -4.40 -12.09
N ILE A 296 -5.79 -3.61 -12.20
CA ILE A 296 -6.64 -3.23 -11.06
C ILE A 296 -8.03 -3.81 -11.29
N VAL A 297 -8.57 -4.52 -10.29
CA VAL A 297 -9.93 -5.07 -10.31
C VAL A 297 -10.67 -4.54 -9.10
N CYS A 298 -11.83 -3.93 -9.32
CA CYS A 298 -12.65 -3.36 -8.26
C CYS A 298 -14.07 -3.92 -8.37
N GLU A 299 -14.58 -4.49 -7.28
CA GLU A 299 -15.97 -4.91 -7.14
C GLU A 299 -16.62 -4.15 -5.99
N ASN A 300 -17.77 -3.51 -6.23
CA ASN A 300 -18.48 -2.69 -5.24
C ASN A 300 -17.58 -1.67 -4.51
N THR A 301 -16.60 -1.10 -5.22
CA THR A 301 -15.61 -0.17 -4.64
C THR A 301 -16.05 1.27 -4.87
N TYR A 302 -15.93 2.11 -3.85
CA TYR A 302 -16.29 3.53 -3.90
C TYR A 302 -15.04 4.42 -3.90
N PHE A 303 -14.99 5.37 -4.84
CA PHE A 303 -13.88 6.31 -4.99
C PHE A 303 -14.32 7.70 -4.55
N HIS A 304 -13.63 8.27 -3.56
CA HIS A 304 -13.90 9.59 -2.98
C HIS A 304 -12.80 10.63 -3.26
N GLY A 305 -11.64 10.23 -3.81
CA GLY A 305 -10.47 11.08 -4.05
C GLY A 305 -9.67 10.77 -5.32
N GLY A 306 -8.51 11.44 -5.49
CA GLY A 306 -7.84 11.66 -6.76
C GLY A 306 -6.64 10.75 -7.06
N LEU A 307 -6.47 10.40 -8.33
CA LEU A 307 -5.21 9.97 -8.94
C LEU A 307 -4.76 8.51 -8.71
N ILE A 308 -5.18 7.64 -9.63
CA ILE A 308 -4.55 6.34 -9.90
C ILE A 308 -3.41 6.57 -10.91
N HIS A 309 -2.16 6.40 -10.51
CA HIS A 309 -1.03 6.41 -11.44
C HIS A 309 -0.80 5.02 -12.05
N MET A 310 -0.84 4.90 -13.38
CA MET A 310 -0.56 3.64 -14.09
C MET A 310 0.69 3.80 -14.95
N THR A 311 1.75 3.07 -14.60
CA THR A 311 3.10 3.27 -15.14
C THR A 311 3.39 2.51 -16.44
N LYS A 312 2.54 1.55 -16.86
CA LYS A 312 2.78 0.75 -18.09
C LYS A 312 1.70 0.89 -19.15
N SER A 313 2.13 0.89 -20.42
CA SER A 313 1.23 0.74 -21.57
C SER A 313 0.60 -0.67 -21.57
N GLY A 314 -0.72 -0.76 -21.77
CA GLY A 314 -1.46 -2.02 -21.66
C GLY A 314 -2.05 -2.32 -20.28
N SER A 315 -1.81 -1.43 -19.30
CA SER A 315 -2.45 -1.44 -17.99
C SER A 315 -3.98 -1.56 -18.10
N SER A 316 -4.58 -2.31 -17.18
CA SER A 316 -6.02 -2.58 -17.17
C SER A 316 -6.68 -2.24 -15.85
N ILE A 317 -7.84 -1.60 -15.91
CA ILE A 317 -8.73 -1.37 -14.78
C ILE A 317 -10.07 -2.02 -15.10
N SER A 318 -10.57 -2.88 -14.22
CA SER A 318 -11.90 -3.48 -14.32
C SER A 318 -12.73 -3.05 -13.12
N LEU A 319 -13.85 -2.36 -13.38
CA LEU A 319 -14.81 -1.95 -12.35
C LEU A 319 -16.09 -2.76 -12.55
N LYS A 320 -16.54 -3.46 -11.51
CA LYS A 320 -17.74 -4.28 -11.51
C LYS A 320 -18.73 -3.79 -10.46
N LYS A 321 -20.00 -3.67 -10.85
CA LYS A 321 -21.11 -3.24 -9.97
C LYS A 321 -20.81 -1.91 -9.25
N ALA A 322 -20.06 -1.03 -9.90
CA ALA A 322 -19.61 0.21 -9.30
C ALA A 322 -20.59 1.36 -9.56
N ARG A 323 -20.70 2.29 -8.60
CA ARG A 323 -21.49 3.53 -8.73
C ARG A 323 -20.54 4.72 -8.82
N LEU A 324 -20.28 5.17 -10.03
CA LEU A 324 -19.24 6.15 -10.33
C LEU A 324 -19.82 7.57 -10.40
N ARG A 325 -19.36 8.44 -9.49
CA ARG A 325 -19.59 9.90 -9.57
C ARG A 325 -18.41 10.64 -10.18
N THR A 326 -17.24 10.03 -10.13
CA THR A 326 -16.03 10.52 -10.76
C THR A 326 -15.34 9.31 -11.38
N LEU A 327 -14.60 9.53 -12.46
CA LEU A 327 -13.60 8.56 -12.87
C LEU A 327 -12.39 8.73 -11.96
N PRO A 328 -11.69 7.65 -11.59
CA PRO A 328 -10.36 7.81 -11.05
C PRO A 328 -9.55 8.65 -12.06
N ARG A 329 -8.84 9.65 -11.57
CA ARG A 329 -7.90 10.39 -12.42
C ARG A 329 -6.80 9.41 -12.77
N ILE A 330 -6.66 9.02 -14.03
CA ILE A 330 -5.62 8.09 -14.44
C ILE A 330 -4.51 8.88 -15.11
N ASP A 331 -3.31 8.79 -14.56
CA ASP A 331 -2.11 9.36 -15.16
C ASP A 331 -1.28 8.23 -15.77
N SER A 332 -1.25 8.20 -17.10
CA SER A 332 -0.54 7.19 -17.88
C SER A 332 -0.01 7.80 -19.17
N GLU A 333 1.18 7.37 -19.58
CA GLU A 333 1.78 7.78 -20.85
C GLU A 333 1.07 7.15 -22.07
N GLY A 334 0.35 6.03 -21.87
CA GLY A 334 -0.31 5.24 -22.91
C GLY A 334 -1.83 5.16 -22.81
N LYS A 335 -2.45 4.40 -23.73
CA LYS A 335 -3.88 4.05 -23.62
C LYS A 335 -4.08 3.00 -22.52
N ILE A 336 -5.02 3.26 -21.61
CA ILE A 336 -5.42 2.33 -20.54
C ILE A 336 -6.61 1.49 -21.01
N ASN A 337 -6.62 0.20 -20.67
CA ASN A 337 -7.79 -0.65 -20.85
C ASN A 337 -8.75 -0.47 -19.67
N LEU A 338 -9.91 0.13 -19.88
CA LEU A 338 -10.95 0.27 -18.85
C LEU A 338 -12.15 -0.62 -19.19
N SER A 339 -12.44 -1.57 -18.30
CA SER A 339 -13.61 -2.44 -18.37
C SER A 339 -14.62 -2.03 -17.32
N LEU A 340 -15.86 -1.73 -17.73
CA LEU A 340 -16.98 -1.42 -16.85
C LEU A 340 -18.06 -2.49 -17.03
N GLU A 341 -18.42 -3.18 -15.95
CA GLU A 341 -19.43 -4.24 -15.92
C GLU A 341 -20.50 -3.90 -14.87
N ASP A 342 -21.77 -3.82 -15.29
CA ASP A 342 -22.93 -3.52 -14.43
C ASP A 342 -22.75 -2.22 -13.60
N CYS A 343 -22.15 -1.20 -14.20
CA CYS A 343 -21.82 0.06 -13.53
C CYS A 343 -22.86 1.16 -13.76
N ASP A 344 -23.08 2.01 -12.75
CA ASP A 344 -23.90 3.21 -12.83
C ASP A 344 -23.04 4.46 -12.87
N LEU A 345 -23.10 5.23 -13.96
CA LEU A 345 -22.43 6.52 -14.09
C LEU A 345 -23.41 7.62 -13.66
N LEU A 346 -23.20 8.14 -12.45
CA LEU A 346 -24.11 9.06 -11.76
C LEU A 346 -23.89 10.54 -12.12
N GLU A 347 -22.72 10.87 -12.64
CA GLU A 347 -22.30 12.23 -13.00
C GLU A 347 -21.75 12.28 -14.43
N PRO A 348 -21.58 13.48 -15.03
CA PRO A 348 -20.91 13.61 -16.32
C PRO A 348 -19.44 13.16 -16.20
N LEU A 349 -19.06 12.13 -16.95
CA LEU A 349 -17.69 11.59 -16.94
C LEU A 349 -17.01 11.83 -18.30
N LYS A 350 -15.71 12.14 -18.25
CA LYS A 350 -14.85 12.29 -19.43
C LYS A 350 -13.87 11.12 -19.54
N PHE A 351 -14.03 10.30 -20.58
CA PHE A 351 -13.12 9.21 -20.92
C PHE A 351 -12.13 9.69 -21.97
N ASP A 352 -10.86 9.85 -21.59
CA ASP A 352 -9.82 10.46 -22.41
C ASP A 352 -8.67 9.48 -22.64
N ARG A 353 -8.32 9.22 -23.91
CA ARG A 353 -7.25 8.29 -24.32
C ARG A 353 -7.41 6.86 -23.74
N MET A 354 -8.63 6.33 -23.68
CA MET A 354 -8.92 5.00 -23.10
C MET A 354 -9.35 3.98 -24.15
N ARG A 355 -9.02 2.71 -23.89
CA ARG A 355 -9.60 1.54 -24.57
C ARG A 355 -10.68 0.95 -23.68
N LEU A 356 -11.94 1.06 -24.09
CA LEU A 356 -13.13 0.80 -23.29
C LEU A 356 -13.76 -0.55 -23.62
N GLN A 357 -14.19 -1.27 -22.59
CA GLN A 357 -15.07 -2.42 -22.70
C GLN A 357 -16.25 -2.21 -21.76
N LEU A 358 -17.45 -2.00 -22.31
CA LEU A 358 -18.64 -1.66 -21.53
C LEU A 358 -19.67 -2.78 -21.64
N SER A 359 -20.19 -3.24 -20.50
CA SER A 359 -21.30 -4.19 -20.41
C SER A 359 -22.22 -3.81 -19.27
N GLY A 360 -23.54 -3.73 -19.51
CA GLY A 360 -24.52 -3.40 -18.46
C GLY A 360 -24.36 -1.99 -17.87
N VAL A 361 -23.72 -1.06 -18.58
CA VAL A 361 -23.43 0.29 -18.07
C VAL A 361 -24.63 1.21 -18.24
N ARG A 362 -25.02 1.90 -17.16
CA ARG A 362 -26.12 2.88 -17.16
C ARG A 362 -25.57 4.29 -16.96
N CYS A 363 -25.73 5.12 -17.98
CA CYS A 363 -25.35 6.52 -17.94
C CYS A 363 -26.56 7.38 -17.51
N SER A 364 -26.49 8.04 -16.36
CA SER A 364 -27.57 8.92 -15.90
C SER A 364 -27.47 10.35 -16.42
N LYS A 365 -26.24 10.81 -16.72
CA LYS A 365 -25.92 12.13 -17.23
C LYS A 365 -25.03 12.03 -18.48
N PRO A 366 -24.92 13.10 -19.28
CA PRO A 366 -24.16 13.08 -20.52
C PRO A 366 -22.67 12.85 -20.26
N CYS A 367 -22.06 11.91 -21.00
CA CYS A 367 -20.63 11.61 -20.91
C CYS A 367 -19.88 12.12 -22.15
N GLU A 368 -18.57 12.32 -22.00
CA GLU A 368 -17.67 12.71 -23.07
C GLU A 368 -16.61 11.63 -23.29
N PHE A 369 -16.41 11.24 -24.55
CA PHE A 369 -15.42 10.25 -24.97
C PHE A 369 -14.47 10.92 -25.96
N VAL A 370 -13.18 11.00 -25.63
CA VAL A 370 -12.14 11.69 -26.41
C VAL A 370 -10.98 10.73 -26.66
N ASP A 371 -10.57 10.59 -27.93
CA ASP A 371 -9.46 9.73 -28.34
C ASP A 371 -9.61 8.27 -27.83
N ALA A 372 -10.86 7.82 -27.72
CA ALA A 372 -11.23 6.55 -27.11
C ALA A 372 -11.43 5.44 -28.14
N GLU A 373 -11.26 4.19 -27.72
CA GLU A 373 -11.51 3.00 -28.54
C GLU A 373 -12.38 2.01 -27.79
N PHE A 374 -13.56 1.68 -28.31
CA PHE A 374 -14.34 0.55 -27.79
C PHE A 374 -13.76 -0.75 -28.34
N ALA A 375 -13.21 -1.57 -27.44
CA ALA A 375 -12.45 -2.79 -27.77
C ALA A 375 -13.32 -3.95 -28.25
N SER A 376 -14.60 -3.92 -27.89
CA SER A 376 -15.61 -4.91 -28.26
C SER A 376 -16.87 -4.20 -28.72
N LYS A 377 -17.83 -4.98 -29.23
CA LYS A 377 -19.16 -4.48 -29.55
C LYS A 377 -19.81 -3.83 -28.32
N VAL A 378 -20.34 -2.62 -28.49
CA VAL A 378 -21.03 -1.90 -27.43
C VAL A 378 -22.49 -2.32 -27.45
N CYS A 379 -22.97 -2.96 -26.40
CA CYS A 379 -24.29 -3.60 -26.37
C CYS A 379 -25.19 -3.03 -25.27
N GLY A 380 -26.44 -2.71 -25.61
CA GLY A 380 -27.49 -2.43 -24.63
C GLY A 380 -27.29 -1.15 -23.80
N ILE A 381 -26.57 -0.16 -24.32
CA ILE A 381 -26.30 1.10 -23.61
C ILE A 381 -27.25 2.20 -24.09
N THR A 382 -27.81 2.95 -23.14
CA THR A 382 -28.51 4.21 -23.43
C THR A 382 -27.61 5.40 -23.12
N PHE A 383 -27.23 6.16 -24.15
CA PHE A 383 -26.44 7.38 -24.04
C PHE A 383 -27.37 8.60 -23.83
N PRO A 384 -27.21 9.35 -22.71
CA PRO A 384 -28.03 10.52 -22.42
C PRO A 384 -27.81 11.65 -23.41
N ARG A 385 -28.83 12.49 -23.54
CA ARG A 385 -28.83 13.63 -24.46
C ARG A 385 -27.71 14.61 -24.17
N GLY A 386 -26.95 14.95 -25.21
CA GLY A 386 -25.77 15.82 -25.11
C GLY A 386 -24.46 15.07 -24.87
N SER A 387 -24.45 13.73 -24.87
CA SER A 387 -23.19 12.97 -24.82
C SER A 387 -22.35 13.25 -26.06
N LYS A 388 -21.02 13.28 -25.90
CA LYS A 388 -20.07 13.66 -26.94
C LYS A 388 -19.06 12.56 -27.21
N PHE A 389 -18.75 12.36 -28.49
CA PHE A 389 -17.77 11.39 -28.97
C PHE A 389 -16.84 12.12 -29.95
N LEU A 390 -15.58 12.27 -29.58
CA LEU A 390 -14.55 12.94 -30.36
C LEU A 390 -13.40 11.98 -30.65
N ASN A 391 -13.13 11.73 -31.93
CA ASN A 391 -12.09 10.81 -32.39
C ASN A 391 -12.22 9.41 -31.76
N VAL A 392 -13.45 8.89 -31.74
CA VAL A 392 -13.77 7.60 -31.11
C VAL A 392 -13.82 6.48 -32.14
N ARG A 393 -13.19 5.35 -31.84
CA ARG A 393 -13.25 4.13 -32.67
C ARG A 393 -14.12 3.06 -32.02
N PHE A 394 -15.15 2.60 -32.70
CA PHE A 394 -15.99 1.49 -32.28
C PHE A 394 -15.58 0.23 -33.05
N MET A 395 -14.69 -0.61 -32.50
CA MET A 395 -14.05 -1.69 -33.27
C MET A 395 -15.06 -2.65 -33.92
N ASP A 396 -16.03 -3.14 -33.14
CA ASP A 396 -17.08 -4.06 -33.61
C ASP A 396 -18.46 -3.39 -33.75
N GLY A 397 -18.50 -2.06 -33.59
CA GLY A 397 -19.71 -1.24 -33.72
C GLY A 397 -20.66 -1.27 -32.50
N LEU A 398 -21.93 -0.89 -32.74
CA LEU A 398 -22.99 -0.75 -31.74
C LEU A 398 -24.11 -1.81 -31.91
N GLN A 399 -24.67 -2.27 -30.80
CA GLN A 399 -25.85 -3.13 -30.77
C GLN A 399 -26.81 -2.72 -29.67
N ASP A 400 -28.12 -2.71 -29.95
CA ASP A 400 -29.17 -2.42 -28.96
C ASP A 400 -28.94 -1.10 -28.20
N CYS A 401 -28.22 -0.16 -28.82
CA CYS A 401 -27.84 1.09 -28.20
C CYS A 401 -28.89 2.16 -28.51
N ILE A 402 -29.21 2.99 -27.52
CA ILE A 402 -30.11 4.13 -27.68
C ILE A 402 -29.31 5.40 -27.47
N ALA A 403 -29.28 6.30 -28.45
CA ALA A 403 -28.69 7.62 -28.30
C ALA A 403 -29.68 8.67 -28.80
N THR A 404 -29.86 9.75 -28.04
CA THR A 404 -30.74 10.86 -28.44
C THR A 404 -29.99 12.17 -28.33
N GLY A 405 -29.86 12.98 -29.38
CA GLY A 405 -29.19 14.28 -29.31
C GLY A 405 -27.72 14.21 -28.90
N CYS A 406 -27.00 13.15 -29.30
CA CYS A 406 -25.56 13.00 -29.06
C CYS A 406 -24.75 13.59 -30.22
N ARG A 407 -23.51 14.00 -29.96
CA ARG A 407 -22.60 14.55 -30.97
C ARG A 407 -21.43 13.61 -31.22
N PHE A 408 -21.22 13.23 -32.47
CA PHE A 408 -20.15 12.38 -32.96
C PHE A 408 -19.26 13.18 -33.90
N GLU A 409 -17.98 13.29 -33.60
CA GLU A 409 -16.98 14.05 -34.34
C GLU A 409 -15.78 13.15 -34.63
N CYS A 410 -15.37 13.03 -35.90
CA CYS A 410 -14.21 12.24 -36.33
C CYS A 410 -14.25 10.76 -35.87
N CYS A 411 -15.45 10.20 -35.66
CA CYS A 411 -15.61 8.84 -35.16
C CYS A 411 -15.52 7.80 -36.27
N ASN A 412 -14.99 6.61 -35.97
CA ASN A 412 -15.05 5.43 -36.83
C ASN A 412 -16.03 4.43 -36.20
N LEU A 413 -17.13 4.15 -36.89
CA LEU A 413 -18.25 3.41 -36.33
C LEU A 413 -18.26 1.90 -36.67
N GLY A 414 -17.09 1.30 -36.86
CA GLY A 414 -16.91 -0.15 -36.93
C GLY A 414 -16.98 -0.75 -38.33
N TYR A 415 -16.45 -1.97 -38.45
CA TYR A 415 -16.28 -2.66 -39.74
C TYR A 415 -17.29 -3.80 -39.89
N GLY A 416 -17.80 -3.98 -41.12
CA GLY A 416 -18.65 -5.12 -41.50
C GLY A 416 -20.16 -4.92 -41.29
N GLN A 417 -20.94 -5.86 -41.85
CA GLN A 417 -22.41 -5.76 -41.97
C GLN A 417 -23.17 -5.78 -40.63
N ASN A 418 -22.51 -6.14 -39.53
CA ASN A 418 -23.09 -6.23 -38.19
C ASN A 418 -22.63 -5.11 -37.25
N ALA A 419 -21.91 -4.11 -37.77
CA ALA A 419 -21.43 -2.97 -36.99
C ALA A 419 -22.57 -2.15 -36.37
N PHE A 420 -23.78 -2.21 -36.91
CA PHE A 420 -24.98 -1.66 -36.27
C PHE A 420 -26.12 -2.67 -36.34
N SER A 421 -26.62 -3.07 -35.19
CA SER A 421 -27.81 -3.91 -35.07
C SER A 421 -28.76 -3.34 -34.02
N GLU A 422 -30.03 -3.16 -34.37
CA GLU A 422 -31.11 -2.85 -33.41
C GLU A 422 -30.88 -1.60 -32.54
N SER A 423 -30.03 -0.67 -33.02
CA SER A 423 -29.72 0.59 -32.34
C SER A 423 -30.61 1.74 -32.82
N LEU A 424 -31.00 2.62 -31.90
CA LEU A 424 -31.86 3.78 -32.12
C LEU A 424 -31.07 5.06 -31.87
N LEU A 425 -30.77 5.83 -32.92
CA LEU A 425 -30.01 7.09 -32.80
C LEU A 425 -30.91 8.22 -33.29
N THR A 426 -31.42 9.07 -32.40
CA THR A 426 -32.37 10.14 -32.77
C THR A 426 -31.79 11.52 -32.48
N GLN A 427 -32.01 12.50 -33.36
CA GLN A 427 -31.51 13.87 -33.21
C GLN A 427 -29.98 14.02 -33.00
N CYS A 428 -29.19 13.00 -33.32
CA CYS A 428 -27.74 13.01 -33.18
C CYS A 428 -27.07 13.80 -34.32
N GLN A 429 -25.90 14.37 -34.02
CA GLN A 429 -25.07 15.10 -34.97
C GLN A 429 -23.83 14.27 -35.30
N PHE A 430 -23.50 14.14 -36.59
CA PHE A 430 -22.30 13.46 -37.06
C PHE A 430 -21.47 14.42 -37.91
N GLN A 431 -20.21 14.61 -37.54
CA GLN A 431 -19.29 15.51 -38.22
C GLN A 431 -17.99 14.76 -38.54
N SER A 432 -17.63 14.69 -39.81
CA SER A 432 -16.40 14.03 -40.28
C SER A 432 -16.26 12.58 -39.79
N CYS A 433 -17.37 11.86 -39.59
CA CYS A 433 -17.37 10.47 -39.15
C CYS A 433 -17.13 9.52 -40.33
N CYS A 434 -16.36 8.47 -40.10
CA CYS A 434 -16.18 7.37 -41.04
C CYS A 434 -17.16 6.23 -40.75
N PHE A 435 -17.79 5.73 -41.80
CA PHE A 435 -18.70 4.59 -41.78
C PHE A 435 -18.12 3.49 -42.69
N PRO A 436 -17.19 2.65 -42.21
CA PRO A 436 -16.38 1.76 -43.05
C PRO A 436 -17.14 0.68 -43.84
N PHE A 437 -18.39 0.42 -43.49
CA PHE A 437 -19.29 -0.48 -44.24
C PHE A 437 -19.98 0.23 -45.42
N LEU A 438 -19.78 1.54 -45.56
CA LEU A 438 -20.14 2.32 -46.74
C LEU A 438 -18.91 2.40 -47.64
N GLU A 439 -19.07 2.19 -48.95
CA GLU A 439 -17.97 2.26 -49.90
C GLU A 439 -17.24 3.62 -49.81
N GLU A 440 -15.94 3.59 -50.05
CA GLU A 440 -15.06 4.76 -50.03
C GLU A 440 -15.66 5.89 -50.92
N ASN A 441 -15.93 7.06 -50.33
CA ASN A 441 -16.59 8.23 -50.95
C ASN A 441 -18.12 8.14 -51.14
N SER A 442 -18.83 7.33 -50.35
CA SER A 442 -20.30 7.33 -50.33
C SER A 442 -20.86 8.55 -49.57
N PRO A 443 -21.56 9.49 -50.23
CA PRO A 443 -22.21 10.59 -49.52
C PRO A 443 -23.33 10.04 -48.61
N VAL A 444 -23.27 10.39 -47.33
CA VAL A 444 -24.31 10.03 -46.34
C VAL A 444 -25.28 11.20 -46.24
N ALA A 445 -26.45 11.08 -46.87
CA ALA A 445 -27.52 12.06 -46.72
C ALA A 445 -28.47 11.63 -45.61
N ASN A 446 -28.69 12.54 -44.64
CA ASN A 446 -29.75 12.39 -43.65
C ASN A 446 -30.94 13.27 -44.03
N PHE A 447 -32.11 12.65 -44.21
CA PHE A 447 -33.34 13.40 -44.41
C PHE A 447 -33.97 13.70 -43.05
N SER A 448 -34.05 14.98 -42.70
CA SER A 448 -34.71 15.47 -41.50
C SER A 448 -36.12 14.87 -41.39
N GLY A 449 -36.35 14.08 -40.33
CA GLY A 449 -37.63 13.43 -40.07
C GLY A 449 -37.81 12.02 -40.66
N SER A 450 -36.78 11.41 -41.26
CA SER A 450 -36.82 10.03 -41.74
C SER A 450 -36.06 9.05 -40.84
N ASN A 451 -36.51 7.79 -40.79
CA ASN A 451 -35.84 6.67 -40.13
C ASN A 451 -34.90 5.92 -41.09
N PHE A 452 -34.28 6.61 -42.05
CA PHE A 452 -33.49 5.97 -43.11
C PHE A 452 -32.16 6.68 -43.36
N VAL A 453 -31.10 5.89 -43.50
CA VAL A 453 -29.86 6.30 -44.15
C VAL A 453 -29.92 5.88 -45.61
N ALA A 454 -29.90 6.85 -46.53
CA ALA A 454 -29.70 6.56 -47.94
C ALA A 454 -28.21 6.66 -48.25
N CYS A 455 -27.60 5.55 -48.66
CA CYS A 455 -26.27 5.54 -49.26
C CYS A 455 -26.46 5.52 -50.77
N ARG A 456 -25.77 6.44 -51.47
CA ARG A 456 -25.71 6.66 -52.93
C ARG A 456 -26.55 5.69 -53.79
N ILE A 457 -27.64 6.18 -54.38
CA ILE A 457 -28.24 5.56 -55.56
C ILE A 457 -27.27 5.85 -56.73
N GLN A 458 -26.40 4.91 -57.06
CA GLN A 458 -25.58 5.01 -58.25
C GLN A 458 -26.43 4.58 -59.45
N TRP A 459 -26.74 5.52 -60.33
CA TRP A 459 -27.59 5.31 -61.50
C TRP A 459 -26.74 5.24 -62.77
N SER A 460 -26.89 4.18 -63.56
CA SER A 460 -26.30 4.05 -64.89
C SER A 460 -27.35 3.49 -65.86
N GLY A 461 -28.02 4.37 -66.62
CA GLY A 461 -28.98 3.99 -67.66
C GLY A 461 -29.72 5.21 -68.20
N GLN A 462 -30.40 5.10 -69.36
CA GLN A 462 -31.35 6.11 -69.83
C GLN A 462 -32.77 5.62 -69.53
N PHE A 463 -33.66 6.52 -69.10
CA PHE A 463 -35.06 6.20 -68.80
C PHE A 463 -35.80 5.75 -70.07
N ALA A 464 -36.56 4.67 -69.96
CA ALA A 464 -37.85 4.57 -70.62
C ALA A 464 -38.92 4.67 -69.53
N HIS A 465 -39.96 5.45 -69.82
CA HIS A 465 -41.06 5.75 -68.91
C HIS A 465 -41.74 4.49 -68.35
N GLU A 466 -42.35 4.67 -67.17
CA GLU A 466 -43.34 3.82 -66.48
C GLU A 466 -42.84 2.84 -65.38
N GLU A 467 -43.27 3.22 -64.17
CA GLU A 467 -43.79 2.40 -63.06
C GLU A 467 -42.95 1.25 -62.47
N ASN A 468 -42.65 1.43 -61.17
CA ASN A 468 -42.08 0.52 -60.18
C ASN A 468 -40.57 0.62 -59.94
N PHE A 469 -40.23 1.40 -58.90
CA PHE A 469 -38.94 1.35 -58.23
C PHE A 469 -38.85 0.06 -57.41
N VAL A 470 -38.04 -0.90 -57.85
CA VAL A 470 -37.57 -1.99 -57.00
C VAL A 470 -36.24 -1.55 -56.39
N ILE A 471 -36.29 -1.05 -55.14
CA ILE A 471 -35.09 -0.94 -54.33
C ILE A 471 -34.65 -2.38 -54.04
N ASN A 472 -33.53 -2.82 -54.62
CA ASN A 472 -32.93 -4.11 -54.31
C ASN A 472 -32.63 -4.16 -52.81
N SER A 473 -33.46 -4.91 -52.09
CA SER A 473 -33.69 -4.83 -50.64
C SER A 473 -32.60 -5.46 -49.78
N HIS A 474 -31.44 -5.82 -50.35
CA HIS A 474 -30.39 -6.49 -49.60
C HIS A 474 -29.66 -5.60 -48.57
N TRP A 475 -29.86 -4.28 -48.64
CA TRP A 475 -29.19 -3.29 -47.78
C TRP A 475 -30.13 -2.53 -46.83
N LEU A 476 -31.41 -2.91 -46.77
CA LEU A 476 -32.39 -2.30 -45.86
C LEU A 476 -32.34 -2.94 -44.46
N ARG A 477 -31.24 -2.71 -43.72
CA ARG A 477 -31.28 -2.87 -42.26
C ARG A 477 -31.68 -1.53 -41.64
N LYS A 478 -32.74 -1.57 -40.81
CA LYS A 478 -33.36 -0.37 -40.19
C LYS A 478 -32.36 0.35 -39.29
N TRP A 479 -31.73 1.38 -39.82
CA TRP A 479 -31.09 2.42 -39.02
C TRP A 479 -32.14 3.45 -38.66
N ASN A 480 -32.62 3.46 -37.43
CA ASN A 480 -33.62 4.46 -37.03
C ASN A 480 -32.92 5.78 -36.67
N LEU A 481 -32.50 6.53 -37.70
CA LEU A 481 -31.82 7.83 -37.60
C LEU A 481 -32.76 9.05 -37.56
N ALA A 482 -33.84 8.98 -36.77
CA ALA A 482 -34.88 10.00 -36.79
C ALA A 482 -34.35 11.40 -36.40
N GLY A 483 -34.35 12.34 -37.36
CA GLY A 483 -34.02 13.74 -37.12
C GLY A 483 -32.55 14.04 -36.85
N CYS A 484 -31.63 13.14 -37.22
CA CYS A 484 -30.18 13.34 -37.09
C CYS A 484 -29.64 14.27 -38.21
N THR A 485 -28.44 14.85 -38.02
CA THR A 485 -27.75 15.68 -39.04
C THR A 485 -26.35 15.16 -39.31
N VAL A 486 -25.94 15.09 -40.58
CA VAL A 486 -24.60 14.63 -41.01
C VAL A 486 -23.95 15.74 -41.84
N SER A 487 -22.69 16.07 -41.53
CA SER A 487 -21.92 17.06 -42.30
C SER A 487 -20.48 16.60 -42.51
N ASP A 488 -20.05 16.58 -43.77
CA ASP A 488 -18.64 16.36 -44.13
C ASP A 488 -17.93 17.71 -44.27
N VAL A 489 -16.78 17.88 -43.62
CA VAL A 489 -15.91 19.02 -43.89
C VAL A 489 -15.16 18.72 -45.19
N VAL A 490 -15.72 19.17 -46.31
CA VAL A 490 -14.99 19.22 -47.58
C VAL A 490 -13.94 20.31 -47.44
N THR A 491 -12.69 19.93 -47.14
CA THR A 491 -11.56 20.83 -47.38
C THR A 491 -11.60 21.18 -48.87
N PRO A 492 -11.71 22.46 -49.27
CA PRO A 492 -11.68 22.81 -50.68
C PRO A 492 -10.31 22.41 -51.20
N SER A 493 -10.28 21.40 -52.08
CA SER A 493 -9.09 21.10 -52.86
C SER A 493 -8.66 22.38 -53.57
N GLN A 494 -7.42 22.80 -53.32
CA GLN A 494 -6.76 23.84 -54.08
C GLN A 494 -7.02 23.60 -55.57
N GLN A 495 -7.77 24.50 -56.19
CA GLN A 495 -7.84 24.58 -57.63
C GLN A 495 -6.44 24.89 -58.13
N THR A 496 -5.81 23.88 -58.72
CA THR A 496 -4.75 24.08 -59.71
C THR A 496 -5.31 24.97 -60.81
N GLN A 497 -4.67 26.13 -61.00
CA GLN A 497 -4.49 26.74 -62.31
C GLN A 497 -3.01 26.64 -62.67
#